data_AF-A0A9D6V326-F1
#
_entry.id   AF-A0A9D6V326-F1
#
_cell.length_a   1.000
_cell.length_b   1.000
_cell.length_c   1.000
_cell.angle_alpha   90.00
_cell.angle_beta   90.00
_cell.angle_gamma   90.00
#
_symmetry.space_group_name_H-M   'P 1'
#
loop_
_entity.id
_entity.type
_entity.pdbx_description
1 polymer ?
#
loop_
_entity_poly.entity_id
_entity_poly.type
_entity_poly.pdbx_seq_one_letter_code
_entity_poly.pdbx_strand_id
1 'polypeptide(L)'
;MNSPVGRIPRVSSELTFADRLGSFKARWKIGRMTYFIDPGLYALGAPDANSQVLVTANYKMSFDWLRSVLPGMNAWILALNTDGINVWCAAGKGTFGTEELVNRIESSGLGSVVSHRQLILPQLGAPGVAAHQVKRLSGFKVIYGPIRAEDIPAFVASGFKATPEMRRKTFGAWERTVLIPVELVSALEVAVFVIPAFFFFGGLGGPFDYWSNVLNFGVFAAIALLCALVAGTILAPIFLPWLPGRA
;
A
#
# COMPACT_ATOMS: atom_id res chain seq x y z
N MET A 1 7.27 24.07 -8.17
CA MET A 1 7.38 24.42 -9.59
C MET A 1 6.24 25.38 -9.91
N ASN A 2 6.53 26.48 -10.59
CA ASN A 2 5.48 27.38 -11.05
C ASN A 2 4.74 26.72 -12.21
N SER A 3 3.42 26.81 -12.19
CA SER A 3 2.54 26.25 -13.22
C SER A 3 1.40 27.24 -13.47
N PRO A 4 0.61 27.06 -14.54
CA PRO A 4 -0.56 27.90 -14.81
C PRO A 4 -1.60 27.92 -13.68
N VAL A 5 -1.59 26.90 -12.80
CA VAL A 5 -2.53 26.74 -11.68
C VAL A 5 -1.92 27.09 -10.32
N GLY A 6 -0.74 27.74 -10.33
CA GLY A 6 -0.01 28.14 -9.13
C GLY A 6 1.20 27.25 -8.82
N ARG A 7 1.62 27.24 -7.55
CA ARG A 7 2.84 26.53 -7.13
C ARG A 7 2.54 25.06 -6.85
N ILE A 8 3.05 24.19 -7.71
CA ILE A 8 2.95 22.73 -7.53
C ILE A 8 4.17 22.23 -6.72
N PRO A 9 3.99 21.41 -5.67
CA PRO A 9 5.10 20.81 -4.93
C PRO A 9 5.97 19.93 -5.84
N ARG A 10 7.30 20.07 -5.73
CA ARG A 10 8.27 19.26 -6.48
C ARG A 10 8.82 18.17 -5.56
N VAL A 11 8.84 16.93 -6.04
CA VAL A 11 9.35 15.76 -5.32
C VAL A 11 10.53 15.13 -6.07
N SER A 12 11.43 14.51 -5.31
CA SER A 12 12.56 13.74 -5.85
C SER A 12 12.17 12.26 -6.02
N SER A 13 12.79 11.56 -6.95
CA SER A 13 12.74 10.09 -6.98
C SER A 13 13.57 9.47 -5.84
N GLU A 14 14.57 10.18 -5.32
CA GLU A 14 15.39 9.69 -4.23
C GLU A 14 14.64 9.74 -2.89
N LEU A 15 14.59 8.58 -2.21
CA LEU A 15 14.01 8.47 -0.87
C LEU A 15 15.03 8.92 0.18
N THR A 16 14.63 9.87 1.01
CA THR A 16 15.42 10.31 2.17
C THR A 16 15.44 9.22 3.24
N PHE A 17 16.34 9.34 4.22
CA PHE A 17 16.33 8.47 5.40
C PHE A 17 14.99 8.55 6.16
N ALA A 18 14.39 9.74 6.25
CA ALA A 18 13.09 9.93 6.89
C ALA A 18 11.96 9.16 6.18
N ASP A 19 11.97 9.13 4.84
CA ASP A 19 11.00 8.36 4.05
C ASP A 19 11.12 6.85 4.30
N ARG A 20 12.37 6.36 4.35
CA ARG A 20 12.67 4.94 4.61
C ARG A 20 12.27 4.56 6.03
N LEU A 21 12.64 5.37 7.02
CA LEU A 21 12.29 5.16 8.42
C LEU A 21 10.77 5.24 8.65
N GLY A 22 10.09 6.20 8.02
CA GLY A 22 8.63 6.32 8.08
C GLY A 22 7.93 5.08 7.51
N SER A 23 8.40 4.60 6.36
CA SER A 23 7.88 3.38 5.73
C SER A 23 8.11 2.15 6.61
N PHE A 24 9.29 2.06 7.23
CA PHE A 24 9.58 1.02 8.22
C PHE A 24 8.61 1.11 9.40
N LYS A 25 8.48 2.26 10.06
CA LYS A 25 7.55 2.49 11.18
C LYS A 25 6.10 2.09 10.83
N ALA A 26 5.61 2.49 9.65
CA ALA A 26 4.27 2.16 9.19
C ALA A 26 4.04 0.65 8.98
N ARG A 27 5.09 -0.12 8.63
CA ARG A 27 5.02 -1.60 8.61
C ARG A 27 4.94 -2.21 10.00
N TRP A 28 5.53 -1.56 11.00
CA TRP A 28 5.42 -1.95 12.41
C TRP A 28 4.23 -1.31 13.14
N LYS A 29 3.22 -0.81 12.41
CA LYS A 29 2.02 -0.14 12.94
C LYS A 29 2.30 1.19 13.70
N ILE A 30 3.54 1.64 13.77
CA ILE A 30 3.93 2.90 14.42
C ILE A 30 3.54 4.08 13.52
N GLY A 31 2.57 4.88 13.95
CA GLY A 31 2.11 6.07 13.20
C GLY A 31 1.46 5.74 11.84
N ARG A 32 1.06 4.48 11.63
CA ARG A 32 0.55 4.00 10.33
C ARG A 32 -0.70 4.75 9.87
N MET A 33 -1.63 5.03 10.79
CA MET A 33 -2.92 5.67 10.48
C MET A 33 -2.78 7.13 10.04
N THR A 34 -1.62 7.74 10.29
CA THR A 34 -1.31 9.12 9.93
C THR A 34 -0.18 9.19 8.89
N TYR A 35 0.20 8.06 8.27
CA TYR A 35 1.31 7.99 7.32
C TYR A 35 0.87 8.25 5.88
N PHE A 36 0.42 9.48 5.62
CA PHE A 36 -0.04 9.93 4.31
C PHE A 36 0.50 11.31 3.95
N ILE A 37 0.34 11.69 2.70
CA ILE A 37 0.62 13.03 2.18
C ILE A 37 -0.70 13.75 1.85
N ASP A 38 -0.63 15.06 1.62
CA ASP A 38 -1.79 15.80 1.12
C ASP A 38 -2.20 15.26 -0.28
N PRO A 39 -3.50 15.09 -0.55
CA PRO A 39 -3.96 14.74 -1.89
C PRO A 39 -3.75 15.93 -2.83
N GLY A 40 -3.33 15.66 -4.06
CA GLY A 40 -3.03 16.73 -5.00
C GLY A 40 -2.08 16.34 -6.12
N LEU A 41 -1.67 17.36 -6.88
CA LEU A 41 -0.74 17.23 -7.98
C LEU A 41 0.68 17.52 -7.51
N TYR A 42 1.62 16.67 -7.92
CA TYR A 42 3.04 16.76 -7.58
C TYR A 42 3.89 16.68 -8.85
N ALA A 43 4.98 17.43 -8.89
CA ALA A 43 5.95 17.40 -9.98
C ALA A 43 7.12 16.48 -9.61
N LEU A 44 7.30 15.37 -10.33
CA LEU A 44 8.50 14.54 -10.26
C LEU A 44 9.52 15.06 -11.27
N GLY A 45 10.71 15.46 -10.81
CA GLY A 45 11.71 16.04 -11.70
C GLY A 45 11.26 17.42 -12.20
N ALA A 46 11.40 17.70 -13.48
CA ALA A 46 10.96 18.94 -14.14
C ALA A 46 9.97 18.62 -15.28
N PRO A 47 8.72 18.22 -14.94
CA PRO A 47 7.72 17.86 -15.95
C PRO A 47 7.22 19.07 -16.71
N ASP A 48 6.92 18.86 -17.98
CA ASP A 48 6.31 19.83 -18.89
C ASP A 48 4.85 19.44 -19.21
N ALA A 49 4.22 20.18 -20.13
CA ALA A 49 2.84 19.93 -20.53
C ALA A 49 2.61 18.59 -21.26
N ASN A 50 3.67 17.96 -21.77
CA ASN A 50 3.61 16.69 -22.50
C ASN A 50 4.00 15.49 -21.61
N SER A 51 4.46 15.76 -20.40
CA SER A 51 4.91 14.76 -19.43
C SER A 51 3.75 13.92 -18.92
N GLN A 52 4.01 12.62 -18.71
CA GLN A 52 2.98 11.67 -18.30
C GLN A 52 2.37 12.01 -16.95
N VAL A 53 1.09 11.68 -16.78
CA VAL A 53 0.37 11.81 -15.50
C VAL A 53 0.17 10.42 -14.89
N LEU A 54 0.82 10.18 -13.75
CA LEU A 54 0.74 8.94 -12.98
C LEU A 54 -0.19 9.15 -11.79
N VAL A 55 -1.19 8.28 -11.62
CA VAL A 55 -2.14 8.38 -10.51
C VAL A 55 -1.76 7.41 -9.40
N THR A 56 -1.84 7.84 -8.15
CA THR A 56 -1.56 7.00 -6.98
C THR A 56 -2.44 7.38 -5.78
N ALA A 57 -2.35 6.60 -4.71
CA ALA A 57 -2.98 6.88 -3.43
C ALA A 57 -2.15 7.87 -2.59
N ASN A 58 -2.79 8.65 -1.71
CA ASN A 58 -2.08 9.54 -0.79
C ASN A 58 -1.42 8.82 0.40
N TYR A 59 -1.59 7.49 0.52
CA TYR A 59 -0.77 6.70 1.44
C TYR A 59 0.71 6.88 1.11
N LYS A 60 1.49 7.41 2.06
CA LYS A 60 2.85 7.90 1.78
C LYS A 60 3.77 6.80 1.25
N MET A 61 3.60 5.56 1.69
CA MET A 61 4.37 4.43 1.16
C MET A 61 4.03 4.11 -0.30
N SER A 62 2.75 4.24 -0.72
CA SER A 62 2.36 4.08 -2.13
C SER A 62 2.93 5.19 -3.00
N PHE A 63 2.91 6.42 -2.51
CA PHE A 63 3.49 7.58 -3.19
C PHE A 63 5.02 7.46 -3.30
N ASP A 64 5.70 7.13 -2.20
CA ASP A 64 7.16 6.98 -2.14
C ASP A 64 7.64 5.82 -3.02
N TRP A 65 6.92 4.68 -3.03
CA TRP A 65 7.25 3.57 -3.92
C TRP A 65 7.18 4.01 -5.38
N LEU A 66 6.10 4.69 -5.79
CA LEU A 66 5.93 5.17 -7.16
C LEU A 66 7.06 6.12 -7.58
N ARG A 67 7.40 7.14 -6.78
CA ARG A 67 8.47 8.07 -7.17
C ARG A 67 9.86 7.41 -7.17
N SER A 68 10.10 6.43 -6.29
CA SER A 68 11.41 5.78 -6.15
C SER A 68 11.85 4.95 -7.34
N VAL A 69 10.88 4.43 -8.11
CA VAL A 69 11.14 3.60 -9.30
C VAL A 69 11.24 4.41 -10.59
N LEU A 70 11.22 5.74 -10.49
CA LEU A 70 11.21 6.66 -11.63
C LEU A 70 12.43 7.61 -11.66
N PRO A 71 13.67 7.17 -11.33
CA PRO A 71 14.83 8.04 -11.45
C PRO A 71 15.02 8.50 -12.90
N GLY A 72 15.27 9.79 -13.09
CA GLY A 72 15.48 10.40 -14.40
C GLY A 72 14.20 10.66 -15.21
N MET A 73 13.02 10.23 -14.75
CA MET A 73 11.75 10.53 -15.41
C MET A 73 11.17 11.86 -14.90
N ASN A 74 10.68 12.67 -15.83
CA ASN A 74 9.88 13.85 -15.53
C ASN A 74 8.40 13.49 -15.71
N ALA A 75 7.63 13.55 -14.62
CA ALA A 75 6.22 13.17 -14.64
C ALA A 75 5.40 13.98 -13.65
N TRP A 76 4.10 14.07 -13.91
CA TRP A 76 3.12 14.55 -12.96
C TRP A 76 2.61 13.37 -12.14
N ILE A 77 2.55 13.50 -10.82
CA ILE A 77 1.96 12.50 -9.93
C ILE A 77 0.69 13.09 -9.33
N LEU A 78 -0.46 12.49 -9.61
CA LEU A 78 -1.75 12.85 -9.03
C LEU A 78 -2.06 11.90 -7.87
N ALA A 79 -1.91 12.37 -6.65
CA ALA A 79 -2.25 11.62 -5.44
C ALA A 79 -3.73 11.83 -5.08
N LEU A 80 -4.52 10.75 -5.11
CA LEU A 80 -5.93 10.75 -4.72
C LEU A 80 -6.07 10.68 -3.20
N ASN A 81 -7.12 11.29 -2.65
CA ASN A 81 -7.43 11.11 -1.24
C ASN A 81 -7.98 9.71 -0.99
N THR A 82 -7.19 8.86 -0.34
CA THR A 82 -7.57 7.50 0.02
C THR A 82 -7.55 7.27 1.53
N ASP A 83 -7.63 8.33 2.32
CA ASP A 83 -7.55 8.31 3.78
C ASP A 83 -6.29 7.57 4.29
N GLY A 84 -5.18 7.69 3.55
CA GLY A 84 -3.94 7.00 3.87
C GLY A 84 -3.97 5.48 3.65
N ILE A 85 -4.87 4.99 2.79
CA ILE A 85 -4.97 3.57 2.41
C ILE A 85 -4.26 3.34 1.06
N ASN A 86 -3.55 2.23 0.92
CA ASN A 86 -2.89 1.86 -0.34
C ASN A 86 -3.88 1.70 -1.50
N VAL A 87 -3.39 1.76 -2.74
CA VAL A 87 -4.22 1.72 -3.96
C VAL A 87 -5.20 0.55 -4.00
N TRP A 88 -4.75 -0.69 -3.76
CA TRP A 88 -5.59 -1.88 -3.96
C TRP A 88 -6.72 -1.96 -2.93
N CYS A 89 -6.39 -1.75 -1.65
CA CYS A 89 -7.39 -1.72 -0.59
C CYS A 89 -8.34 -0.52 -0.73
N ALA A 90 -7.82 0.64 -1.12
CA ALA A 90 -8.62 1.85 -1.33
C ALA A 90 -9.58 1.71 -2.51
N ALA A 91 -9.18 1.02 -3.58
CA ALA A 91 -10.04 0.75 -4.73
C ALA A 91 -11.18 -0.21 -4.36
N GLY A 92 -10.90 -1.28 -3.60
CA GLY A 92 -11.93 -2.17 -3.08
C GLY A 92 -12.92 -1.47 -2.12
N LYS A 93 -12.45 -0.46 -1.37
CA LYS A 93 -13.28 0.37 -0.49
C LYS A 93 -14.01 1.52 -1.19
N GLY A 94 -13.67 1.84 -2.44
CA GLY A 94 -14.24 2.95 -3.21
C GLY A 94 -13.55 4.32 -3.05
N THR A 95 -12.68 4.50 -2.05
CA THR A 95 -11.92 5.76 -1.84
C THR A 95 -10.90 6.06 -2.96
N PHE A 96 -10.28 5.02 -3.54
CA PHE A 96 -9.59 5.16 -4.84
C PHE A 96 -10.62 4.91 -5.94
N GLY A 97 -11.47 5.91 -6.18
CA GLY A 97 -12.69 5.77 -6.97
C GLY A 97 -12.79 6.73 -8.15
N THR A 98 -13.77 6.47 -9.04
CA THR A 98 -14.09 7.35 -10.18
C THR A 98 -14.35 8.79 -9.73
N GLU A 99 -15.17 8.98 -8.70
CA GLU A 99 -15.58 10.32 -8.23
C GLU A 99 -14.39 11.09 -7.66
N GLU A 100 -13.62 10.49 -6.76
CA GLU A 100 -12.40 11.12 -6.23
C GLU A 100 -11.41 11.45 -7.35
N LEU A 101 -11.21 10.56 -8.33
CA LEU A 101 -10.33 10.85 -9.46
C LEU A 101 -10.80 12.05 -10.27
N VAL A 102 -12.09 12.13 -10.62
CA VAL A 102 -12.65 13.27 -11.36
C VAL A 102 -12.52 14.56 -10.57
N ASN A 103 -12.92 14.54 -9.29
CA ASN A 103 -12.80 15.69 -8.39
C ASN A 103 -11.35 16.14 -8.26
N ARG A 104 -10.39 15.20 -8.23
CA ARG A 104 -8.97 15.50 -8.08
C ARG A 104 -8.35 16.06 -9.35
N ILE A 105 -8.81 15.63 -10.54
CA ILE A 105 -8.44 16.25 -11.83
C ILE A 105 -8.88 17.72 -11.86
N GLU A 106 -10.12 17.99 -11.47
CA GLU A 106 -10.70 19.35 -11.49
C GLU A 106 -10.05 20.27 -10.47
N SER A 107 -10.02 19.86 -9.19
CA SER A 107 -9.48 20.67 -8.10
C SER A 107 -7.98 20.95 -8.21
N SER A 108 -7.22 20.07 -8.87
CA SER A 108 -5.80 20.31 -9.15
C SER A 108 -5.55 21.16 -10.40
N GLY A 109 -6.60 21.45 -11.18
CA GLY A 109 -6.48 22.17 -12.45
C GLY A 109 -5.62 21.42 -13.48
N LEU A 110 -5.54 20.08 -13.39
CA LEU A 110 -4.66 19.26 -14.23
C LEU A 110 -4.89 19.53 -15.74
N GLY A 111 -6.13 19.83 -16.13
CA GLY A 111 -6.48 20.16 -17.51
C GLY A 111 -5.73 21.36 -18.11
N SER A 112 -5.25 22.27 -17.27
CA SER A 112 -4.46 23.45 -17.65
C SER A 112 -2.95 23.24 -17.51
N VAL A 113 -2.54 22.15 -16.86
CA VAL A 113 -1.12 21.80 -16.65
C VAL A 113 -0.58 20.96 -17.79
N VAL A 114 -1.38 20.03 -18.33
CA VAL A 114 -0.99 19.15 -19.44
C VAL A 114 -1.74 19.45 -20.73
N SER A 115 -1.04 19.33 -21.86
CA SER A 115 -1.55 19.52 -23.22
C SER A 115 -2.41 18.34 -23.70
N HIS A 116 -2.30 17.19 -23.03
CA HIS A 116 -3.00 15.96 -23.36
C HIS A 116 -4.11 15.64 -22.34
N ARG A 117 -4.84 14.55 -22.59
CA ARG A 117 -5.94 14.06 -21.76
C ARG A 117 -5.78 12.56 -21.48
N GLN A 118 -4.63 12.17 -20.93
CA GLN A 118 -4.31 10.77 -20.61
C GLN A 118 -3.81 10.66 -19.18
N LEU A 119 -4.25 9.60 -18.48
CA LEU A 119 -3.86 9.27 -17.11
C LEU A 119 -3.39 7.83 -17.07
N ILE A 120 -2.26 7.57 -16.42
CA ILE A 120 -1.77 6.20 -16.17
C ILE A 120 -2.15 5.83 -14.75
N LEU A 121 -3.06 4.86 -14.63
CA LEU A 121 -3.53 4.34 -13.34
C LEU A 121 -2.88 2.99 -13.02
N PRO A 122 -2.65 2.67 -11.74
CA PRO A 122 -2.21 1.33 -11.36
C PRO A 122 -3.30 0.31 -11.69
N GLN A 123 -2.90 -0.87 -12.15
CA GLN A 123 -3.88 -1.89 -12.55
C GLN A 123 -4.78 -2.35 -11.40
N LEU A 124 -4.24 -2.45 -10.18
CA LEU A 124 -5.02 -2.85 -9.01
C LEU A 124 -6.02 -1.77 -8.53
N GLY A 125 -6.01 -0.59 -9.15
CA GLY A 125 -7.04 0.44 -8.96
C GLY A 125 -8.28 0.25 -9.83
N ALA A 126 -8.24 -0.65 -10.83
CA ALA A 126 -9.33 -0.85 -11.78
C ALA A 126 -10.69 -1.21 -11.14
N PRO A 127 -10.77 -1.99 -10.03
CA PRO A 127 -12.05 -2.27 -9.38
C PRO A 127 -12.78 -1.03 -8.86
N GLY A 128 -12.06 0.04 -8.51
CA GLY A 128 -12.64 1.28 -7.99
C GLY A 128 -12.91 2.34 -9.07
N VAL A 129 -12.28 2.24 -10.24
CA VAL A 129 -12.31 3.29 -11.27
C VAL A 129 -12.97 2.81 -12.56
N ALA A 130 -14.10 3.43 -12.90
CA ALA A 130 -14.77 3.23 -14.17
C ALA A 130 -14.18 4.16 -15.24
N ALA A 131 -13.20 3.67 -16.00
CA ALA A 131 -12.48 4.44 -17.03
C ALA A 131 -13.38 5.20 -18.03
N HIS A 132 -14.50 4.60 -18.42
CA HIS A 132 -15.46 5.23 -19.33
C HIS A 132 -16.18 6.42 -18.68
N GLN A 133 -16.48 6.35 -17.38
CA GLN A 133 -17.08 7.46 -16.63
C GLN A 133 -16.08 8.59 -16.43
N VAL A 134 -14.82 8.28 -16.11
CA VAL A 134 -13.74 9.28 -16.03
C VAL A 134 -13.63 10.04 -17.34
N LYS A 135 -13.62 9.33 -18.48
CA LYS A 135 -13.56 9.96 -19.81
C LYS A 135 -14.76 10.85 -20.09
N ARG A 136 -15.97 10.41 -19.73
CA ARG A 136 -17.20 11.17 -19.92
C ARG A 136 -17.24 12.45 -19.08
N LEU A 137 -16.80 12.37 -17.82
CA LEU A 137 -16.90 13.47 -16.85
C LEU A 137 -15.75 14.48 -16.96
N SER A 138 -14.50 13.99 -17.07
CA SER A 138 -13.31 14.85 -17.05
C SER A 138 -12.66 15.07 -18.42
N GLY A 139 -13.07 14.31 -19.44
CA GLY A 139 -12.39 14.27 -20.73
C GLY A 139 -11.05 13.50 -20.74
N PHE A 140 -10.53 13.05 -19.59
CA PHE A 140 -9.30 12.26 -19.52
C PHE A 140 -9.52 10.77 -19.81
N LYS A 141 -8.67 10.21 -20.67
CA LYS A 141 -8.62 8.76 -20.93
C LYS A 141 -7.75 8.09 -19.88
N VAL A 142 -8.32 7.09 -19.20
CA VAL A 142 -7.58 6.21 -18.29
C VAL A 142 -6.85 5.13 -19.10
N ILE A 143 -5.57 4.95 -18.81
CA ILE A 143 -4.71 3.88 -19.29
C ILE A 143 -4.27 3.09 -18.06
N TYR A 144 -4.63 1.81 -17.99
CA TYR A 144 -4.17 0.96 -16.89
C TYR A 144 -2.73 0.52 -17.14
N GLY A 145 -1.82 1.06 -16.34
CA GLY A 145 -0.41 0.68 -16.30
C GLY A 145 -0.19 -0.70 -15.67
N PRO A 146 1.07 -1.09 -15.44
CA PRO A 146 1.42 -2.38 -14.84
C PRO A 146 0.93 -2.55 -13.40
N ILE A 147 0.98 -3.77 -12.87
CA ILE A 147 0.76 -4.05 -11.44
C ILE A 147 1.92 -3.50 -10.60
N ARG A 148 3.14 -3.67 -11.11
CA ARG A 148 4.40 -3.29 -10.47
C ARG A 148 4.83 -1.91 -10.96
N ALA A 149 5.17 -1.02 -10.05
CA ALA A 149 5.57 0.34 -10.41
C ALA A 149 6.91 0.36 -11.16
N GLU A 150 7.77 -0.63 -10.90
CA GLU A 150 9.08 -0.82 -11.54
C GLU A 150 8.96 -1.00 -13.05
N ASP A 151 7.83 -1.50 -13.53
CA ASP A 151 7.57 -1.75 -14.94
C ASP A 151 7.09 -0.48 -15.68
N ILE A 152 6.79 0.61 -14.96
CA ILE A 152 6.25 1.85 -15.56
C ILE A 152 7.19 2.42 -16.64
N PRO A 153 8.52 2.56 -16.41
CA PRO A 153 9.42 3.07 -17.44
C PRO A 153 9.37 2.24 -18.74
N ALA A 154 9.42 0.91 -18.62
CA ALA A 154 9.34 0.01 -19.78
C ALA A 154 7.97 0.08 -20.47
N PHE A 155 6.90 0.18 -19.69
CA PHE A 155 5.53 0.35 -20.19
C PHE A 155 5.33 1.66 -20.96
N VAL A 156 5.92 2.76 -20.50
CA VAL A 156 5.86 4.05 -21.20
C VAL A 156 6.71 3.98 -22.48
N ALA A 157 7.92 3.42 -22.41
CA ALA A 157 8.80 3.25 -23.56
C ALA A 157 8.20 2.36 -24.66
N SER A 158 7.36 1.39 -24.31
CA SER A 158 6.65 0.52 -25.27
C SER A 158 5.40 1.16 -25.91
N GLY A 159 5.13 2.44 -25.63
CA GLY A 159 3.92 3.13 -26.10
C GLY A 159 2.66 2.63 -25.40
N PHE A 160 2.75 2.39 -24.09
CA PHE A 160 1.64 1.94 -23.24
C PHE A 160 1.12 0.53 -23.56
N LYS A 161 2.01 -0.34 -24.05
CA LYS A 161 1.73 -1.76 -24.29
C LYS A 161 2.31 -2.60 -23.15
N ALA A 162 1.42 -3.10 -22.30
CA ALA A 162 1.82 -3.96 -21.19
C ALA A 162 1.99 -5.41 -21.66
N THR A 163 3.07 -6.06 -21.23
CA THR A 163 3.26 -7.51 -21.45
C THR A 163 2.39 -8.32 -20.50
N PRO A 164 2.14 -9.62 -20.77
CA PRO A 164 1.40 -10.48 -19.84
C PRO A 164 2.00 -10.55 -18.43
N GLU A 165 3.32 -10.43 -18.31
CA GLU A 165 4.05 -10.47 -17.03
C GLU A 165 3.74 -9.23 -16.17
N MET A 166 3.68 -8.06 -16.79
CA MET A 166 3.29 -6.80 -16.13
C MET A 166 1.86 -6.83 -15.55
N ARG A 167 1.04 -7.77 -16.02
CA ARG A 167 -0.36 -7.98 -15.61
C ARG A 167 -0.52 -9.06 -14.54
N ARG A 168 0.56 -9.70 -14.09
CA ARG A 168 0.52 -10.81 -13.12
C ARG A 168 1.26 -10.48 -11.83
N LYS A 169 0.65 -10.87 -10.71
CA LYS A 169 1.31 -10.87 -9.39
C LYS A 169 1.55 -12.33 -9.01
N THR A 170 2.81 -12.68 -8.74
CA THR A 170 3.18 -14.08 -8.44
C THR A 170 2.86 -14.48 -7.02
N PHE A 171 2.77 -13.51 -6.09
CA PHE A 171 2.65 -13.75 -4.65
C PHE A 171 3.70 -14.80 -4.24
N GLY A 172 4.98 -14.47 -4.35
CA GLY A 172 6.04 -15.34 -3.82
C GLY A 172 6.08 -15.31 -2.29
N ALA A 173 6.87 -16.19 -1.67
CA ALA A 173 7.10 -16.18 -0.22
C ALA A 173 7.56 -14.79 0.28
N TRP A 174 8.51 -14.19 -0.41
CA TRP A 174 9.02 -12.85 -0.09
C TRP A 174 7.96 -11.74 -0.19
N GLU A 175 7.02 -11.86 -1.12
CA GLU A 175 5.96 -10.86 -1.27
C GLU A 175 4.94 -10.95 -0.13
N ARG A 176 4.76 -12.15 0.45
CA ARG A 176 3.90 -12.35 1.62
C ARG A 176 4.57 -11.94 2.93
N THR A 177 5.88 -12.15 3.07
CA THR A 177 6.60 -11.79 4.30
C THR A 177 6.58 -10.30 4.60
N VAL A 178 6.36 -9.46 3.59
CA VAL A 178 6.17 -8.01 3.71
C VAL A 178 5.08 -7.62 4.72
N LEU A 179 4.03 -8.45 4.89
CA LEU A 179 2.91 -8.19 5.80
C LEU A 179 3.15 -8.68 7.25
N ILE A 180 4.12 -9.56 7.46
CA ILE A 180 4.41 -10.16 8.78
C ILE A 180 4.56 -9.11 9.88
N PRO A 181 5.28 -7.98 9.71
CA PRO A 181 5.47 -7.03 10.81
C PRO A 181 4.15 -6.43 11.34
N VAL A 182 3.21 -6.08 10.45
CA VAL A 182 1.93 -5.47 10.87
C VAL A 182 1.00 -6.51 11.48
N GLU A 183 1.02 -7.73 10.95
CA GLU A 183 0.26 -8.87 11.49
C GLU A 183 0.77 -9.26 12.88
N LEU A 184 2.09 -9.34 13.05
CA LEU A 184 2.74 -9.64 14.32
C LEU A 184 2.40 -8.60 15.39
N VAL A 185 2.56 -7.31 15.09
CA VAL A 185 2.24 -6.24 16.07
C VAL A 185 0.75 -6.28 16.43
N SER A 186 -0.13 -6.51 15.47
CA SER A 186 -1.58 -6.61 15.73
C SER A 186 -1.93 -7.84 16.58
N ALA A 187 -1.26 -8.97 16.37
CA ALA A 187 -1.44 -10.16 17.19
C ALA A 187 -0.90 -9.95 18.62
N LEU A 188 0.26 -9.28 18.76
CA LEU A 188 0.89 -9.00 20.05
C LEU A 188 0.05 -8.08 20.94
N GLU A 189 -0.65 -7.09 20.36
CA GLU A 189 -1.57 -6.21 21.08
C GLU A 189 -2.68 -6.98 21.81
N VAL A 190 -3.14 -8.11 21.25
CA VAL A 190 -4.12 -8.98 21.90
C VAL A 190 -3.43 -9.98 22.83
N ALA A 191 -2.30 -10.53 22.38
CA ALA A 191 -1.56 -11.57 23.10
C ALA A 191 -1.05 -11.09 24.46
N VAL A 192 -0.71 -9.81 24.62
CA VAL A 192 -0.26 -9.24 25.90
C VAL A 192 -1.31 -9.34 27.01
N PHE A 193 -2.60 -9.44 26.65
CA PHE A 193 -3.69 -9.66 27.61
C PHE A 193 -4.08 -11.13 27.71
N VAL A 194 -4.16 -11.83 26.57
CA VAL A 194 -4.62 -13.22 26.52
C VAL A 194 -3.62 -14.18 27.15
N ILE A 195 -2.32 -14.03 26.87
CA ILE A 195 -1.30 -14.95 27.37
C ILE A 195 -1.22 -14.94 28.92
N PRO A 196 -1.13 -13.78 29.59
CA PRO A 196 -1.15 -13.74 31.05
C PRO A 196 -2.46 -14.28 31.64
N ALA A 197 -3.61 -14.00 31.02
CA ALA A 197 -4.88 -14.53 31.48
C ALA A 197 -4.90 -16.06 31.47
N PHE A 198 -4.50 -16.69 30.36
CA PHE A 198 -4.40 -18.14 30.25
C PHE A 198 -3.33 -18.73 31.17
N PHE A 199 -2.21 -18.02 31.37
CA PHE A 199 -1.17 -18.42 32.32
C PHE A 199 -1.72 -18.54 33.75
N PHE A 200 -2.42 -17.51 34.25
CA PHE A 200 -2.99 -17.54 35.61
C PHE A 200 -4.22 -18.45 35.73
N PHE A 201 -5.02 -18.60 34.68
CA PHE A 201 -6.14 -19.56 34.67
C PHE A 201 -5.69 -21.01 34.64
N GLY A 202 -4.49 -21.31 34.14
CA GLY A 202 -3.88 -22.64 34.22
C GLY A 202 -3.69 -23.16 35.65
N GLY A 203 -3.78 -22.28 36.67
CA GLY A 203 -3.75 -22.66 38.07
C GLY A 203 -5.04 -23.32 38.60
N LEU A 204 -6.16 -23.14 37.89
CA LEU A 204 -7.50 -23.53 38.34
C LEU A 204 -7.84 -24.98 37.95
N GLY A 205 -8.48 -25.72 38.84
CA GLY A 205 -9.05 -27.04 38.55
C GLY A 205 -8.03 -28.16 38.28
N GLY A 206 -6.74 -27.90 38.50
CA GLY A 206 -5.68 -28.90 38.37
C GLY A 206 -5.51 -29.77 39.63
N PRO A 207 -4.77 -30.89 39.51
CA PRO A 207 -4.57 -31.87 40.59
C PRO A 207 -3.60 -31.40 41.69
N PHE A 208 -2.84 -30.33 41.46
CA PHE A 208 -1.86 -29.79 42.43
C PHE A 208 -2.37 -28.47 43.06
N ASP A 209 -1.55 -27.87 43.91
CA ASP A 209 -1.78 -26.51 44.41
C ASP A 209 -1.72 -25.49 43.26
N TYR A 210 -2.34 -24.33 43.48
CA TYR A 210 -2.52 -23.31 42.44
C TYR A 210 -1.21 -22.94 41.75
N TRP A 211 -0.13 -22.69 42.50
CA TRP A 211 1.14 -22.26 41.93
C TRP A 211 1.86 -23.35 41.15
N SER A 212 1.82 -24.61 41.61
CA SER A 212 2.34 -25.72 40.82
C SER A 212 1.53 -25.93 39.54
N ASN A 213 0.20 -25.76 39.58
CA ASN A 213 -0.63 -25.82 38.38
C ASN A 213 -0.32 -24.68 37.40
N VAL A 214 -0.13 -23.45 37.88
CA VAL A 214 0.29 -22.29 37.05
C VAL A 214 1.63 -22.58 36.37
N LEU A 215 2.62 -23.09 37.11
CA LEU A 215 3.95 -23.36 36.56
C LEU A 215 3.98 -24.52 35.56
N ASN A 216 3.03 -25.47 35.64
CA ASN A 216 2.93 -26.57 34.69
C ASN A 216 1.98 -26.23 33.53
N PHE A 217 0.67 -26.13 33.82
CA PHE A 217 -0.36 -25.94 32.81
C PHE A 217 -0.42 -24.50 32.29
N GLY A 218 -0.19 -23.50 33.16
CA GLY A 218 -0.14 -22.09 32.77
C GLY A 218 1.04 -21.78 31.84
N VAL A 219 2.24 -22.27 32.17
CA VAL A 219 3.43 -22.15 31.30
C VAL A 219 3.19 -22.87 29.96
N PHE A 220 2.66 -24.09 30.00
CA PHE A 220 2.34 -24.83 28.77
C PHE A 220 1.35 -24.06 27.89
N ALA A 221 0.26 -23.52 28.46
CA ALA A 221 -0.72 -22.73 27.73
C ALA A 221 -0.10 -21.45 27.13
N ALA A 222 0.75 -20.75 27.88
CA ALA A 222 1.45 -19.57 27.41
C ALA A 222 2.38 -19.90 26.22
N ILE A 223 3.17 -20.99 26.31
CA ILE A 223 4.03 -21.45 25.22
C ILE A 223 3.19 -21.86 24.01
N ALA A 224 2.12 -22.62 24.21
CA ALA A 224 1.23 -23.05 23.12
C ALA A 224 0.62 -21.86 22.37
N LEU A 225 0.17 -20.82 23.09
CA LEU A 225 -0.36 -19.59 22.48
C LEU A 225 0.71 -18.80 21.73
N LEU A 226 1.93 -18.70 22.28
CA LEU A 226 3.07 -18.09 21.59
C LEU A 226 3.42 -18.84 20.30
N CYS A 227 3.48 -20.18 20.36
CA CYS A 227 3.71 -21.01 19.18
C CYS A 227 2.60 -20.82 18.13
N ALA A 228 1.33 -20.78 18.54
CA ALA A 228 0.21 -20.53 17.64
C ALA A 228 0.30 -19.16 16.97
N LEU A 229 0.69 -18.13 17.71
CA LEU A 229 0.90 -16.78 17.20
C LEU A 229 2.02 -16.74 16.16
N VAL A 230 3.18 -17.34 16.46
CA VAL A 230 4.30 -17.43 15.52
C VAL A 230 3.91 -18.24 14.28
N ALA A 231 3.20 -19.36 14.46
CA ALA A 231 2.74 -20.19 13.36
C ALA A 231 1.78 -19.43 12.44
N GLY A 232 0.80 -18.70 12.99
CA GLY A 232 -0.19 -17.97 12.20
C GLY A 232 0.34 -16.70 11.53
N THR A 233 1.18 -15.93 12.23
CA THR A 233 1.64 -14.61 11.74
C THR A 233 2.93 -14.66 10.93
N ILE A 234 3.79 -15.65 11.16
CA ILE A 234 5.11 -15.75 10.51
C ILE A 234 5.16 -16.98 9.59
N LEU A 235 4.92 -18.16 10.14
CA LEU A 235 5.12 -19.41 9.38
C LEU A 235 4.07 -19.57 8.27
N ALA A 236 2.79 -19.27 8.55
CA ALA A 236 1.74 -19.45 7.56
C ALA A 236 1.95 -18.60 6.29
N PRO A 237 2.21 -17.28 6.35
CA PRO A 237 2.51 -16.48 5.15
C PRO A 237 3.76 -16.96 4.41
N ILE A 238 4.78 -17.42 5.13
CA ILE A 238 6.01 -17.97 4.54
C ILE A 238 5.70 -19.25 3.79
N PHE A 239 5.05 -20.23 4.41
CA PHE A 239 4.86 -21.55 3.84
C PHE A 239 3.64 -21.70 2.93
N LEU A 240 2.74 -20.70 2.88
CA LEU A 240 1.54 -20.72 2.04
C LEU A 240 1.78 -21.14 0.58
N PRO A 241 2.85 -20.68 -0.12
CA PRO A 241 3.13 -21.11 -1.48
C PRO A 241 3.37 -22.61 -1.66
N TRP A 242 3.74 -23.32 -0.59
CA TRP A 242 4.05 -24.76 -0.58
C TRP A 242 2.94 -25.61 0.04
N LEU A 243 1.96 -24.98 0.71
CA LEU A 243 0.83 -25.69 1.28
C LEU A 243 -0.15 -26.09 0.17
N PRO A 244 -0.66 -27.33 0.18
CA PRO A 244 -1.64 -27.77 -0.80
C PRO A 244 -2.95 -26.99 -0.62
N GLY A 245 -3.34 -26.24 -1.64
CA GLY A 245 -4.54 -25.42 -1.64
C GLY A 245 -4.46 -24.32 -2.70
N ARG A 246 -5.62 -23.81 -3.15
CA ARG A 246 -5.65 -22.57 -3.95
C ARG A 246 -5.70 -21.40 -2.98
N ALA A 247 -4.67 -20.55 -3.02
CA ALA A 247 -4.65 -19.25 -2.37
C ALA A 247 -5.39 -18.20 -3.21
#